data_AF-A0A8B3L6J1-F1
#
_entry.id   AF-A0A8B3L6J1-F1
#
_cell.length_a   1.000
_cell.length_b   1.000
_cell.length_c   1.000
_cell.angle_alpha   90.00
_cell.angle_beta   90.00
_cell.angle_gamma   90.00
#
_symmetry.space_group_name_H-M   'P 1'
#
loop_
_entity.id
_entity.type
_entity.pdbx_description
1 polymer ?
#
loop_
_entity_poly.entity_id
_entity_poly.type
_entity_poly.pdbx_seq_one_letter_code
_entity_poly.pdbx_strand_id
1 'polypeptide(L)'
;MAKAPGRATPSRAIPARTPDGEAWTAAASTALRRQIAFWLIVAVLLALFLYVFSGILLPFVAGMVLAYFLDPVADRLQRLGLSRLMATVVILIAFVVVVVLAFVILVPVLATQMADFARKLPEYLTRLQSLITSFDPKWLEQRFGVNAASLREGLNSLLTTGFGLLTTVFTSIWSSGVALVSVVSLFVVTPVVAFYMLLDWDRMVAVVDSWVPRDYVETVRALARDINTATAGFVRGQGTLCLVL
;
A
#
# COMPACT_ATOMS: atom_id res chain seq x y z
N MET A 1 -19.64 -37.85 99.25
CA MET A 1 -20.01 -36.69 98.40
C MET A 1 -18.77 -35.90 98.07
N ALA A 2 -18.26 -35.97 96.83
CA ALA A 2 -17.18 -35.10 96.34
C ALA A 2 -17.38 -34.83 94.84
N LYS A 3 -17.35 -33.55 94.49
CA LYS A 3 -17.79 -32.91 93.24
C LYS A 3 -16.67 -32.94 92.19
N ALA A 4 -16.96 -33.42 90.98
CA ALA A 4 -16.01 -33.43 89.85
C ALA A 4 -15.82 -32.02 89.26
N PRO A 5 -14.59 -31.59 88.89
CA PRO A 5 -14.38 -30.38 88.12
C PRO A 5 -14.39 -30.66 86.61
N GLY A 6 -15.05 -29.78 85.86
CA GLY A 6 -15.27 -29.88 84.42
C GLY A 6 -13.98 -29.77 83.60
N ARG A 7 -13.91 -30.56 82.52
CA ARG A 7 -12.85 -30.50 81.51
C ARG A 7 -13.05 -29.25 80.64
N ALA A 8 -12.08 -28.35 80.64
CA ALA A 8 -12.00 -27.26 79.66
C ALA A 8 -11.52 -27.81 78.32
N THR A 9 -12.29 -27.55 77.26
CA THR A 9 -11.90 -27.81 75.85
C THR A 9 -10.73 -26.90 75.43
N PRO A 10 -9.73 -27.40 74.69
CA PRO A 10 -8.68 -26.55 74.14
C PRO A 10 -9.25 -25.73 72.98
N SER A 11 -9.29 -24.41 73.14
CA SER A 11 -9.61 -23.47 72.07
C SER A 11 -8.51 -23.57 71.00
N ARG A 12 -8.80 -24.21 69.86
CA ARG A 12 -7.93 -24.19 68.68
C ARG A 12 -7.89 -22.76 68.15
N ALA A 13 -6.75 -22.09 68.34
CA ALA A 13 -6.45 -20.86 67.65
C ALA A 13 -6.52 -21.11 66.13
N ILE A 14 -7.34 -20.34 65.44
CA ILE A 14 -7.38 -20.30 63.97
C ILE A 14 -6.02 -19.74 63.52
N PRO A 15 -5.26 -20.45 62.66
CA PRO A 15 -4.01 -19.89 62.12
C PRO A 15 -4.37 -18.63 61.31
N ALA A 16 -3.67 -17.53 61.59
CA ALA A 16 -3.80 -16.29 60.84
C ALA A 16 -3.59 -16.56 59.34
N ARG A 17 -4.52 -16.07 58.51
CA ARG A 17 -4.42 -16.09 57.04
C ARG A 17 -3.02 -15.59 56.64
N THR A 18 -2.25 -16.44 55.98
CA THR A 18 -0.98 -16.04 55.38
C THR A 18 -1.25 -15.10 54.19
N PRO A 19 -0.39 -14.10 53.94
CA PRO A 19 -0.62 -13.03 52.94
C PRO A 19 -0.31 -13.44 51.49
N ASP A 20 -0.39 -14.73 51.16
CA ASP A 20 0.00 -15.29 49.86
C ASP A 20 -0.76 -14.65 48.70
N GLY A 21 -2.06 -14.39 48.85
CA GLY A 21 -2.89 -13.79 47.80
C GLY A 21 -2.45 -12.39 47.33
N GLU A 22 -1.83 -11.60 48.20
CA GLU A 22 -1.34 -10.25 47.86
C GLU A 22 -0.04 -10.32 47.04
N ALA A 23 0.84 -11.28 47.33
CA ALA A 23 2.08 -11.48 46.59
C ALA A 23 1.84 -11.97 45.15
N TRP A 24 0.90 -12.91 44.95
CA TRP A 24 0.55 -13.43 43.62
C TRP A 24 -0.09 -12.37 42.72
N THR A 25 -0.95 -11.51 43.28
CA THR A 25 -1.63 -10.43 42.53
C THR A 25 -0.67 -9.28 42.19
N ALA A 26 0.27 -8.95 43.08
CA ALA A 26 1.33 -7.98 42.80
C ALA A 26 2.33 -8.47 41.73
N ALA A 27 2.72 -9.75 41.76
CA ALA A 27 3.62 -10.32 40.75
C ALA A 27 2.95 -10.43 39.35
N ALA A 28 1.68 -10.83 39.30
CA ALA A 28 0.94 -10.92 38.04
C ALA A 28 0.70 -9.54 37.40
N SER A 29 0.36 -8.52 38.19
CA SER A 29 0.12 -7.16 37.69
C SER A 29 1.39 -6.49 37.17
N THR A 30 2.55 -6.72 37.80
CA THR A 30 3.84 -6.19 37.33
C THR A 30 4.31 -6.87 36.05
N ALA A 31 4.13 -8.20 35.91
CA ALA A 31 4.42 -8.93 34.67
C ALA A 31 3.55 -8.48 33.50
N LEU A 32 2.23 -8.35 33.73
CA LEU A 32 1.28 -7.86 32.72
C LEU A 32 1.63 -6.43 32.28
N ARG A 33 1.95 -5.54 33.22
CA ARG A 33 2.30 -4.15 32.94
C ARG A 33 3.59 -4.04 32.13
N ARG A 34 4.58 -4.91 32.40
CA ARG A 34 5.83 -4.98 31.62
C ARG A 34 5.60 -5.52 30.21
N GLN A 35 4.72 -6.51 30.05
CA GLN A 35 4.35 -7.04 28.75
C GLN A 35 3.61 -6.00 27.90
N ILE A 36 2.63 -5.29 28.49
CA ILE A 36 1.91 -4.21 27.82
C ILE A 36 2.87 -3.08 27.44
N ALA A 37 3.78 -2.67 28.33
CA ALA A 37 4.78 -1.65 28.03
C ALA A 37 5.72 -2.07 26.89
N PHE A 38 6.17 -3.34 26.89
CA PHE A 38 6.97 -3.89 25.80
C PHE A 38 6.22 -3.86 24.47
N TRP A 39 4.97 -4.34 24.42
CA TRP A 39 4.16 -4.31 23.21
C TRP A 39 3.84 -2.88 22.75
N LEU A 40 3.63 -1.94 23.67
CA LEU A 40 3.47 -0.52 23.33
C LEU A 40 4.74 0.07 22.71
N ILE A 41 5.91 -0.21 23.28
CA ILE A 41 7.19 0.26 22.75
C ILE A 41 7.43 -0.32 21.35
N VAL A 42 7.18 -1.62 21.17
CA VAL A 42 7.27 -2.29 19.87
C VAL A 42 6.29 -1.67 18.87
N ALA A 43 5.04 -1.43 19.27
CA ALA A 43 4.03 -0.82 18.40
C ALA A 43 4.41 0.61 17.99
N VAL A 44 4.93 1.42 18.91
CA VAL A 44 5.40 2.79 18.62
C VAL A 44 6.62 2.76 17.70
N LEU A 45 7.59 1.88 17.95
CA LEU A 45 8.75 1.71 17.07
C LEU A 45 8.33 1.26 15.66
N LEU A 46 7.39 0.31 15.57
CA LEU A 46 6.85 -0.14 14.30
C LEU A 46 6.11 0.98 13.57
N ALA A 47 5.27 1.75 14.27
CA ALA A 47 4.56 2.88 13.67
C ALA A 47 5.52 3.97 13.18
N LEU A 48 6.57 4.27 13.95
CA LEU A 48 7.61 5.22 13.54
C LEU A 48 8.39 4.71 12.32
N PHE A 49 8.74 3.42 12.30
CA PHE A 49 9.36 2.78 11.15
C PHE A 49 8.46 2.88 9.91
N LEU A 50 7.18 2.51 10.03
CA LEU A 50 6.21 2.60 8.94
C LEU A 50 6.04 4.04 8.44
N TYR A 51 6.03 5.03 9.34
CA TYR A 51 5.91 6.43 8.97
C TYR A 51 7.12 6.91 8.16
N VAL A 52 8.34 6.64 8.66
CA VAL A 52 9.61 7.05 8.02
C VAL A 52 9.79 6.35 6.67
N PHE A 53 9.46 5.06 6.59
CA PHE A 53 9.66 4.25 5.39
C PHE A 53 8.43 4.18 4.48
N SER A 54 7.32 4.84 4.83
CA SER A 54 6.04 4.80 4.08
C SER A 54 6.19 5.03 2.58
N GLY A 55 7.05 5.99 2.18
CA GLY A 55 7.30 6.31 0.77
C GLY A 55 8.00 5.19 -0.03
N ILE A 56 8.75 4.31 0.65
CA ILE A 56 9.46 3.17 0.03
C ILE A 56 8.69 1.86 0.27
N LEU A 57 7.79 1.84 1.27
CA LEU A 57 7.00 0.67 1.62
C LEU A 57 6.00 0.30 0.54
N LEU A 58 5.37 1.27 -0.12
CA LEU A 58 4.41 1.02 -1.20
C LEU A 58 5.03 0.25 -2.39
N PRO A 59 6.13 0.69 -3.00
CA PRO A 59 6.77 -0.09 -4.07
C PRO A 59 7.27 -1.44 -3.56
N PHE A 60 7.62 -1.55 -2.28
CA PHE A 60 8.01 -2.81 -1.67
C PHE A 60 6.84 -3.81 -1.56
N VAL A 61 5.69 -3.37 -1.05
CA VAL A 61 4.47 -4.18 -0.95
C VAL A 61 3.94 -4.53 -2.34
N ALA A 62 3.97 -3.60 -3.29
CA ALA A 62 3.59 -3.87 -4.67
C ALA A 62 4.50 -4.92 -5.32
N GLY A 63 5.83 -4.82 -5.10
CA GLY A 63 6.80 -5.82 -5.52
C GLY A 63 6.49 -7.19 -4.92
N MET A 64 6.25 -7.25 -3.60
CA MET A 64 5.86 -8.46 -2.89
C MET A 64 4.62 -9.14 -3.47
N VAL A 65 3.56 -8.37 -3.75
CA VAL A 65 2.34 -8.91 -4.38
C VAL A 65 2.65 -9.47 -5.77
N LEU A 66 3.35 -8.71 -6.61
CA LEU A 66 3.67 -9.19 -7.96
C LEU A 66 4.58 -10.43 -7.94
N ALA A 67 5.54 -10.49 -7.02
CA ALA A 67 6.45 -11.63 -6.87
C ALA A 67 5.67 -12.91 -6.58
N TYR A 68 4.70 -12.84 -5.67
CA TYR A 68 3.77 -13.94 -5.40
C TYR A 68 2.98 -14.38 -6.66
N PHE A 69 2.60 -13.44 -7.53
CA PHE A 69 1.94 -13.76 -8.80
C PHE A 69 2.88 -14.35 -9.86
N LEU A 70 4.15 -13.95 -9.88
CA LEU A 70 5.16 -14.38 -10.87
C LEU A 70 5.87 -15.67 -10.48
N ASP A 71 5.93 -16.00 -9.19
CA ASP A 71 6.49 -17.26 -8.68
C ASP A 71 5.96 -18.52 -9.40
N PRO A 72 4.64 -18.71 -9.60
CA PRO A 72 4.14 -19.86 -10.37
C PRO A 72 4.52 -19.83 -11.86
N VAL A 73 4.84 -18.66 -12.42
CA VAL A 73 5.39 -18.54 -13.79
C VAL A 73 6.85 -18.97 -13.79
N ALA A 74 7.61 -18.60 -12.77
CA ALA A 74 9.00 -19.01 -12.57
C ALA A 74 9.14 -20.52 -12.41
N ASP A 75 8.30 -21.13 -11.58
CA ASP A 75 8.23 -22.58 -11.39
C ASP A 75 7.92 -23.32 -12.69
N ARG A 76 7.01 -22.79 -13.51
CA ARG A 76 6.73 -23.37 -14.84
C ARG A 76 7.94 -23.27 -15.76
N LEU A 77 8.71 -22.19 -15.69
CA LEU A 77 9.93 -22.02 -16.46
C LEU A 77 11.05 -22.97 -16.00
N GLN A 78 11.17 -23.23 -14.70
CA GLN A 78 12.10 -24.24 -14.16
C GLN A 78 11.73 -25.65 -14.62
N ARG A 79 10.43 -25.98 -14.67
CA ARG A 79 9.95 -27.27 -15.20
C ARG A 79 10.25 -27.50 -16.68
N LEU A 80 10.54 -26.44 -17.44
CA LEU A 80 10.99 -26.50 -18.82
C LEU A 80 12.51 -26.78 -18.96
N GLY A 81 13.21 -27.03 -17.85
CA GLY A 81 14.62 -27.45 -17.84
C GLY A 81 15.63 -26.33 -17.55
N LEU A 82 15.17 -25.14 -17.19
CA LEU A 82 16.05 -24.03 -16.79
C LEU A 82 16.49 -24.21 -15.33
N SER A 83 17.79 -23.98 -15.07
CA SER A 83 18.28 -23.86 -13.69
C SER A 83 17.61 -22.67 -13.01
N ARG A 84 17.41 -22.74 -11.68
CA ARG A 84 16.76 -21.68 -10.90
C ARG A 84 17.30 -20.27 -11.22
N LEU A 85 18.63 -20.16 -11.38
CA LEU A 85 19.31 -18.92 -11.77
C LEU A 85 18.91 -18.43 -13.18
N MET A 86 18.82 -19.32 -14.16
CA MET A 86 18.44 -18.97 -15.53
C MET A 86 16.95 -18.61 -15.62
N ALA A 87 16.08 -19.30 -14.88
CA ALA A 87 14.66 -18.95 -14.82
C ALA A 87 14.49 -17.52 -14.26
N THR A 88 15.20 -17.18 -13.19
CA THR A 88 15.20 -15.84 -12.61
C THR A 88 15.71 -14.78 -13.60
N VAL A 89 16.83 -15.03 -14.30
CA VAL A 89 17.39 -14.09 -15.28
C VAL A 89 16.47 -13.88 -16.49
N VAL A 90 15.82 -14.94 -16.99
CA VAL A 90 14.91 -14.84 -18.13
C VAL A 90 13.66 -14.03 -17.76
N ILE A 91 13.08 -14.29 -16.60
CA ILE A 91 11.94 -13.50 -16.09
C ILE A 91 12.34 -12.05 -15.89
N LEU A 92 13.57 -11.83 -15.41
CA LEU A 92 14.10 -10.49 -15.21
C LEU A 92 14.17 -9.72 -16.54
N ILE A 93 14.79 -10.32 -17.55
CA ILE A 93 14.92 -9.72 -18.88
C ILE A 93 13.55 -9.49 -19.52
N ALA A 94 12.66 -10.49 -19.46
CA ALA A 94 11.31 -10.38 -20.02
C ALA A 94 10.52 -9.24 -19.37
N PHE A 95 10.60 -9.10 -18.05
CA PHE A 95 9.95 -8.01 -17.33
C PHE A 95 10.50 -6.64 -17.73
N VAL A 96 11.84 -6.49 -17.79
CA VAL A 96 12.48 -5.23 -18.23
C VAL A 96 12.00 -4.85 -19.63
N VAL A 97 11.95 -5.83 -20.55
CA VAL A 97 11.43 -5.61 -21.90
C VAL A 97 9.99 -5.13 -21.87
N VAL A 98 9.10 -5.81 -21.11
CA VAL A 98 7.68 -5.42 -21.00
C VAL A 98 7.52 -4.00 -20.45
N VAL A 99 8.26 -3.64 -19.40
CA VAL A 99 8.18 -2.31 -18.78
C VAL A 99 8.69 -1.23 -19.73
N VAL A 100 9.84 -1.44 -20.36
CA VAL A 100 10.38 -0.50 -21.36
C VAL A 100 9.38 -0.33 -22.49
N LEU A 101 8.81 -1.42 -23.01
CA LEU A 101 7.82 -1.37 -24.08
C LEU A 101 6.55 -0.64 -23.64
N ALA A 102 6.07 -0.91 -22.42
CA ALA A 102 4.92 -0.23 -21.83
C ALA A 102 5.17 1.27 -21.75
N PHE A 103 6.34 1.73 -21.32
CA PHE A 103 6.66 3.16 -21.28
C PHE A 103 6.80 3.78 -22.66
N VAL A 104 7.50 3.10 -23.59
CA VAL A 104 7.67 3.56 -24.98
C VAL A 104 6.32 3.71 -25.68
N ILE A 105 5.30 2.93 -25.30
CA ILE A 105 3.94 3.06 -25.84
C ILE A 105 3.10 4.07 -25.04
N LEU A 106 3.08 3.95 -23.71
CA LEU A 106 2.18 4.70 -22.83
C LEU A 106 2.53 6.19 -22.80
N VAL A 107 3.81 6.55 -22.73
CA VAL A 107 4.25 7.95 -22.68
C VAL A 107 3.81 8.74 -23.92
N PRO A 108 4.12 8.31 -25.16
CA PRO A 108 3.68 9.05 -26.33
C PRO A 108 2.16 9.01 -26.49
N VAL A 109 1.49 7.89 -26.17
CA VAL A 109 0.02 7.83 -26.20
C VAL A 109 -0.58 8.87 -25.27
N LEU A 110 -0.13 8.94 -24.01
CA LEU A 110 -0.58 9.98 -23.07
C LEU A 110 -0.25 11.38 -23.57
N ALA A 111 0.94 11.61 -24.13
CA ALA A 111 1.31 12.91 -24.68
C ALA A 111 0.40 13.32 -25.86
N THR A 112 0.12 12.40 -26.79
CA THR A 112 -0.81 12.65 -27.90
C THR A 112 -2.23 12.88 -27.41
N GLN A 113 -2.70 12.12 -26.42
CA GLN A 113 -4.02 12.31 -25.83
C GLN A 113 -4.15 13.66 -25.13
N MET A 114 -3.12 14.09 -24.40
CA MET A 114 -3.10 15.41 -23.75
C MET A 114 -3.04 16.53 -24.78
N ALA A 115 -2.25 16.37 -25.85
CA ALA A 115 -2.18 17.35 -26.93
C ALA A 115 -3.51 17.45 -27.69
N ASP A 116 -4.17 16.33 -27.98
CA ASP A 116 -5.47 16.29 -28.63
C ASP A 116 -6.59 16.82 -27.73
N PHE A 117 -6.53 16.54 -26.42
CA PHE A 117 -7.43 17.13 -25.44
C PHE A 117 -7.26 18.65 -25.41
N ALA A 118 -6.02 19.14 -25.36
CA ALA A 118 -5.72 20.56 -25.38
C ALA A 118 -6.23 21.23 -26.68
N ARG A 119 -6.11 20.56 -27.84
CA ARG A 119 -6.64 21.04 -29.12
C ARG A 119 -8.16 21.05 -29.19
N LYS A 120 -8.84 20.08 -28.55
CA LYS A 120 -10.31 19.96 -28.52
C LYS A 120 -10.95 20.78 -27.40
N LEU A 121 -10.17 21.19 -26.40
CA LEU A 121 -10.62 22.01 -25.28
C LEU A 121 -11.37 23.29 -25.73
N PRO A 122 -10.88 24.07 -26.71
CA PRO A 122 -11.60 25.25 -27.19
C PRO A 122 -12.95 24.88 -27.82
N GLU A 123 -12.99 23.78 -28.58
CA GLU A 123 -14.24 23.28 -29.16
C GLU A 123 -15.24 22.89 -28.06
N TYR A 124 -14.79 22.18 -27.02
CA TYR A 124 -15.64 21.85 -25.87
C TYR A 124 -16.14 23.08 -25.14
N LEU A 125 -15.31 24.11 -24.97
CA LEU A 125 -15.72 25.37 -24.35
C LEU A 125 -16.71 26.16 -25.22
N THR A 126 -16.53 26.19 -26.53
CA THR A 126 -17.51 26.83 -27.45
C THR A 126 -18.85 26.09 -27.46
N ARG A 127 -18.84 24.75 -27.41
CA ARG A 127 -20.07 23.94 -27.25
C ARG A 127 -20.74 24.24 -25.90
N LEU A 128 -19.98 24.29 -24.80
CA LEU A 128 -20.49 24.65 -23.47
C LEU A 128 -21.11 26.06 -23.46
N GLN A 129 -20.42 27.02 -24.05
CA GLN A 129 -20.88 28.39 -24.22
C GLN A 129 -22.17 28.45 -25.04
N SER A 130 -22.27 27.68 -26.13
CA SER A 130 -23.47 27.61 -26.96
C SER A 130 -24.66 27.02 -26.20
N LEU A 131 -24.44 25.96 -25.42
CA LEU A 131 -25.44 25.34 -24.53
C LEU A 131 -25.94 26.36 -23.49
N ILE A 132 -25.04 27.07 -22.83
CA ILE A 132 -25.39 28.08 -21.83
C ILE A 132 -26.17 29.24 -22.47
N THR A 133 -25.80 29.69 -23.67
CA THR A 133 -26.55 30.76 -24.38
C THR A 133 -27.86 30.30 -25.02
N SER A 134 -28.02 29.00 -25.28
CA SER A 134 -29.28 28.41 -25.75
C SER A 134 -30.27 28.17 -24.61
N PHE A 135 -29.79 28.08 -23.37
CA PHE A 135 -30.61 28.18 -22.17
C PHE A 135 -31.00 29.64 -21.92
N ASP A 136 -32.22 29.87 -21.42
CA ASP A 136 -32.78 31.20 -21.23
C ASP A 136 -31.86 32.07 -20.34
N PRO A 137 -31.17 33.09 -20.89
CA PRO A 137 -30.11 33.82 -20.20
C PRO A 137 -30.62 34.54 -18.95
N LYS A 138 -31.92 34.85 -18.89
CA LYS A 138 -32.56 35.45 -17.71
C LYS A 138 -32.61 34.51 -16.51
N TRP A 139 -32.72 33.20 -16.73
CA TRP A 139 -32.73 32.20 -15.65
C TRP A 139 -31.35 32.06 -15.00
N LEU A 140 -30.29 32.09 -15.81
CA LEU A 140 -28.90 32.02 -15.34
C LEU A 140 -28.51 33.29 -14.56
N GLU A 141 -28.89 34.46 -15.07
CA GLU A 141 -28.61 35.74 -14.45
C GLU A 141 -29.38 35.91 -13.12
N GLN A 142 -30.64 35.47 -13.05
CA GLN A 142 -31.41 35.49 -11.79
C GLN A 142 -30.92 34.47 -10.75
N ARG A 143 -30.47 33.28 -11.16
CA ARG A 143 -30.14 32.20 -10.21
C ARG A 143 -28.69 32.21 -9.75
N PHE A 144 -27.77 32.66 -10.60
CA PHE A 144 -26.33 32.62 -10.36
C PHE A 144 -25.66 34.01 -10.39
N GLY A 145 -26.34 35.06 -10.87
CA GLY A 145 -25.77 36.42 -10.95
C GLY A 145 -24.59 36.54 -11.93
N VAL A 146 -24.39 35.54 -12.80
CA VAL A 146 -23.27 35.50 -13.74
C VAL A 146 -23.75 35.91 -15.13
N ASN A 147 -23.18 37.00 -15.63
CA ASN A 147 -23.45 37.48 -16.98
C ASN A 147 -22.76 36.58 -18.02
N ALA A 148 -23.44 36.32 -19.14
CA ALA A 148 -22.88 35.47 -20.21
C ALA A 148 -21.55 36.02 -20.76
N ALA A 149 -21.33 37.33 -20.67
CA ALA A 149 -20.08 37.99 -21.04
C ALA A 149 -18.91 37.65 -20.09
N SER A 150 -19.13 37.71 -18.77
CA SER A 150 -18.09 37.37 -17.77
C SER A 150 -17.75 35.89 -17.77
N LEU A 151 -18.72 35.02 -18.08
CA LEU A 151 -18.47 33.59 -18.35
C LEU A 151 -17.56 33.37 -19.57
N ARG A 152 -17.82 34.06 -20.68
CA ARG A 152 -16.96 33.99 -21.89
C ARG A 152 -15.54 34.46 -21.59
N GLU A 153 -15.40 35.54 -20.84
CA GLU A 153 -14.10 36.11 -20.50
C GLU A 153 -13.31 35.21 -19.53
N GLY A 154 -13.98 34.61 -18.54
CA GLY A 154 -13.39 33.60 -17.66
C GLY A 154 -12.94 32.33 -18.40
N LEU A 155 -13.73 31.83 -19.35
CA LEU A 155 -13.35 30.68 -20.17
C LEU A 155 -12.16 30.99 -21.09
N ASN A 156 -12.12 32.17 -21.71
CA ASN A 156 -10.99 32.61 -22.51
C ASN A 156 -9.71 32.80 -21.66
N SER A 157 -9.86 33.34 -20.44
CA SER A 157 -8.76 33.46 -19.49
C SER A 157 -8.23 32.10 -19.02
N LEU A 158 -9.10 31.12 -18.78
CA LEU A 158 -8.70 29.75 -18.44
C LEU A 158 -7.96 29.06 -19.59
N LEU A 159 -8.36 29.29 -20.83
CA LEU A 159 -7.64 28.79 -22.00
C LEU A 159 -6.24 29.41 -22.11
N THR A 160 -6.13 30.73 -22.08
CA THR A 160 -4.83 31.42 -22.26
C THR A 160 -3.89 31.18 -21.08
N THR A 161 -4.42 31.23 -19.86
CA THR A 161 -3.65 30.99 -18.62
C THR A 161 -3.31 29.52 -18.45
N GLY A 162 -4.25 28.61 -18.76
CA GLY A 162 -4.04 27.17 -18.66
C GLY A 162 -2.98 26.66 -19.63
N PHE A 163 -3.02 27.11 -20.89
CA PHE A 163 -1.95 26.82 -21.84
C PHE A 163 -0.62 27.46 -21.43
N GLY A 164 -0.63 28.72 -20.98
CA GLY A 164 0.57 29.42 -20.51
C GLY A 164 1.23 28.75 -19.31
N LEU A 165 0.45 28.26 -18.34
CA LEU A 165 0.94 27.51 -17.18
C LEU A 165 1.55 26.18 -17.60
N LEU A 166 0.86 25.42 -18.46
CA LEU A 166 1.38 24.15 -18.97
C LEU A 166 2.71 24.35 -19.74
N THR A 167 2.80 25.36 -20.59
CA THR A 167 4.03 25.67 -21.32
C THR A 167 5.14 26.12 -20.37
N THR A 168 4.82 26.94 -19.36
CA THR A 168 5.80 27.46 -18.40
C THR A 168 6.32 26.37 -17.47
N VAL A 169 5.45 25.46 -17.02
CA VAL A 169 5.85 24.28 -16.24
C VAL A 169 6.71 23.35 -17.09
N PHE A 170 6.34 23.12 -18.35
CA PHE A 170 7.12 22.30 -19.27
C PHE A 170 8.52 22.89 -19.53
N THR A 171 8.64 24.18 -19.85
CA THR A 171 9.96 24.84 -20.01
C THR A 171 10.73 24.96 -18.70
N SER A 172 10.06 25.11 -17.56
CA SER A 172 10.73 25.14 -16.25
C SER A 172 11.32 23.77 -15.90
N ILE A 173 10.60 22.69 -16.18
CA ILE A 173 11.10 21.32 -16.01
C ILE A 173 12.24 21.04 -17.01
N TRP A 174 12.11 21.50 -18.25
CA TRP A 174 13.12 21.31 -19.30
C TRP A 174 14.42 22.09 -19.04
N SER A 175 14.33 23.32 -18.51
CA SER A 175 15.49 24.17 -18.20
C SER A 175 16.11 23.86 -16.84
N SER A 176 15.31 23.41 -15.86
CA SER A 176 15.80 22.91 -14.58
C SER A 176 16.21 21.46 -14.73
N GLY A 177 17.42 21.19 -15.24
CA GLY A 177 17.95 19.83 -15.37
C GLY A 177 17.78 18.97 -14.10
N VAL A 178 17.76 19.59 -12.90
CA VAL A 178 17.47 18.93 -11.62
C VAL A 178 16.03 18.39 -11.52
N ALA A 179 15.03 19.12 -12.02
CA ALA A 179 13.63 18.66 -12.04
C ALA A 179 13.45 17.52 -13.04
N LEU A 180 14.07 17.61 -14.22
CA LEU A 180 14.12 16.52 -15.20
C LEU A 180 14.78 15.27 -14.59
N VAL A 181 15.94 15.41 -13.93
CA VAL A 181 16.63 14.30 -13.25
C VAL A 181 15.76 13.71 -12.15
N SER A 182 15.01 14.53 -11.40
CA SER A 182 14.14 14.03 -10.32
C SER A 182 12.92 13.28 -10.85
N VAL A 183 12.28 13.79 -11.91
CA VAL A 183 11.14 13.12 -12.56
C VAL A 183 11.60 11.83 -13.24
N VAL A 184 12.70 11.88 -14.01
CA VAL A 184 13.28 10.69 -14.65
C VAL A 184 13.77 9.69 -13.60
N SER A 185 14.40 10.15 -12.52
CA SER A 185 14.81 9.27 -11.43
C SER A 185 13.60 8.66 -10.75
N LEU A 186 12.57 9.40 -10.38
CA LEU A 186 11.35 8.82 -9.80
C LEU A 186 10.73 7.79 -10.78
N PHE A 187 10.60 8.18 -12.05
CA PHE A 187 9.94 7.37 -13.06
C PHE A 187 10.72 6.12 -13.47
N VAL A 188 12.05 6.11 -13.34
CA VAL A 188 12.91 4.96 -13.64
C VAL A 188 13.23 4.17 -12.37
N VAL A 189 13.67 4.85 -11.31
CA VAL A 189 14.10 4.24 -10.04
C VAL A 189 12.91 3.59 -9.33
N THR A 190 11.71 4.19 -9.30
CA THR A 190 10.56 3.56 -8.64
C THR A 190 10.19 2.20 -9.25
N PRO A 191 9.98 2.07 -10.58
CA PRO A 191 9.72 0.76 -11.16
C PRO A 191 10.93 -0.18 -11.08
N VAL A 192 12.16 0.31 -11.22
CA VAL A 192 13.38 -0.51 -11.05
C VAL A 192 13.51 -1.06 -9.62
N VAL A 193 13.24 -0.26 -8.59
CA VAL A 193 13.29 -0.66 -7.17
C VAL A 193 12.14 -1.59 -6.84
N ALA A 194 10.91 -1.27 -7.27
CA ALA A 194 9.76 -2.16 -7.11
C ALA A 194 10.03 -3.54 -7.73
N PHE A 195 10.72 -3.55 -8.86
CA PHE A 195 11.16 -4.76 -9.53
C PHE A 195 12.32 -5.48 -8.84
N TYR A 196 13.32 -4.76 -8.32
CA TYR A 196 14.41 -5.37 -7.57
C TYR A 196 13.91 -6.06 -6.29
N MET A 197 12.92 -5.44 -5.64
CA MET A 197 12.24 -6.03 -4.49
C MET A 197 11.40 -7.26 -4.87
N LEU A 198 10.89 -7.29 -6.09
CA LEU A 198 10.26 -8.46 -6.72
C LEU A 198 11.25 -9.60 -6.92
N LEU A 199 12.45 -9.27 -7.41
CA LEU A 199 13.51 -10.20 -7.76
C LEU A 199 14.10 -10.90 -6.53
N ASP A 200 14.39 -10.13 -5.48
CA ASP A 200 15.01 -10.64 -4.25
C ASP A 200 14.00 -11.19 -3.23
N TRP A 201 12.72 -11.28 -3.61
CA TRP A 201 11.62 -11.73 -2.75
C TRP A 201 11.93 -13.06 -2.04
N ASP A 202 12.33 -14.09 -2.78
CA ASP A 202 12.67 -15.41 -2.22
C ASP A 202 13.78 -15.35 -1.17
N ARG A 203 14.78 -14.50 -1.42
CA ARG A 203 15.94 -14.33 -0.53
C ARG A 203 15.51 -13.61 0.73
N MET A 204 14.67 -12.58 0.60
CA MET A 204 14.11 -11.84 1.73
C MET A 204 13.19 -12.73 2.58
N VAL A 205 12.30 -13.50 1.95
CA VAL A 205 11.43 -14.46 2.65
C VAL A 205 12.25 -15.52 3.38
N ALA A 206 13.31 -16.05 2.76
CA ALA A 206 14.18 -17.03 3.42
C ALA A 206 14.91 -16.43 4.64
N VAL A 207 15.33 -15.17 4.58
CA VAL A 207 15.91 -14.47 5.73
C VAL A 207 14.86 -14.27 6.83
N VAL A 208 13.64 -13.86 6.47
CA VAL A 208 12.53 -13.72 7.43
C VAL A 208 12.16 -15.07 8.06
N ASP A 209 12.08 -16.14 7.27
CA ASP A 209 11.83 -17.51 7.76
C ASP A 209 12.95 -17.96 8.72
N SER A 210 14.19 -17.53 8.49
CA SER A 210 15.32 -17.83 9.38
C SER A 210 15.25 -17.11 10.74
N TRP A 211 14.46 -16.03 10.84
CA TRP A 211 14.23 -15.31 12.10
C TRP A 211 13.08 -15.90 12.90
N VAL A 212 12.28 -16.80 12.32
CA VAL A 212 11.18 -17.48 13.00
C VAL A 212 11.77 -18.53 13.97
N PRO A 213 11.44 -18.47 15.28
CA PRO A 213 11.84 -19.50 16.23
C PRO A 213 11.32 -20.87 15.80
N ARG A 214 12.18 -21.90 15.85
CA ARG A 214 11.92 -23.24 15.30
C ARG A 214 10.61 -23.88 15.78
N ASP A 215 10.17 -23.53 17.00
CA ASP A 215 8.96 -24.07 17.61
C ASP A 215 7.65 -23.66 16.90
N TYR A 216 7.66 -22.56 16.13
CA TYR A 216 6.46 -22.02 15.47
C TYR A 216 6.51 -22.11 13.95
N VAL A 217 7.59 -22.64 13.36
CA VAL A 217 7.78 -22.70 11.90
C VAL A 217 6.67 -23.50 11.22
N GLU A 218 6.23 -24.62 11.81
CA GLU A 218 5.14 -25.42 11.23
C GLU A 218 3.81 -24.65 11.21
N THR A 219 3.47 -23.96 12.30
CA THR A 219 2.25 -23.15 12.40
C THR A 219 2.26 -21.99 11.40
N VAL A 220 3.38 -21.28 11.28
CA VAL A 220 3.55 -20.18 10.32
C VAL A 220 3.43 -20.70 8.89
N ARG A 221 4.06 -21.85 8.59
CA ARG A 221 4.03 -22.43 7.24
C ARG A 221 2.67 -23.03 6.88
N ALA A 222 1.91 -23.53 7.85
CA ALA A 222 0.52 -23.95 7.66
C ALA A 222 -0.38 -22.75 7.33
N LEU A 223 -0.30 -21.68 8.14
CA LEU A 223 -1.09 -20.47 7.91
C LEU A 223 -0.76 -19.81 6.56
N ALA A 224 0.51 -19.81 6.16
CA ALA A 224 0.94 -19.30 4.86
C ALA A 224 0.32 -20.10 3.70
N ARG A 225 0.22 -21.43 3.81
CA ARG A 225 -0.44 -22.27 2.79
C ARG A 225 -1.94 -22.00 2.70
N ASP A 226 -2.60 -21.79 3.83
CA ASP A 226 -4.03 -21.49 3.86
C ASP A 226 -4.32 -20.14 3.19
N ILE A 227 -3.52 -19.11 3.51
CA ILE A 227 -3.58 -17.79 2.86
C ILE A 227 -3.35 -17.92 1.35
N ASN A 228 -2.30 -18.66 0.95
CA ASN A 228 -1.97 -18.84 -0.46
C ASN A 228 -3.13 -19.51 -1.23
N THR A 229 -3.76 -20.51 -0.63
CA THR A 229 -4.91 -21.22 -1.21
C THR A 229 -6.13 -20.32 -1.33
N ALA A 230 -6.42 -19.51 -0.30
CA ALA A 230 -7.52 -18.55 -0.31
C ALA A 230 -7.33 -17.45 -1.37
N THR A 231 -6.12 -16.87 -1.43
CA THR A 231 -5.78 -15.83 -2.42
C THR A 231 -5.84 -16.39 -3.85
N ALA A 232 -5.30 -17.60 -4.09
CA ALA A 232 -5.38 -18.25 -5.39
C ALA A 232 -6.83 -18.55 -5.82
N GLY A 233 -7.69 -18.93 -4.87
CA GLY A 233 -9.13 -19.12 -5.09
C GLY A 233 -9.83 -17.82 -5.49
N PHE A 234 -9.57 -16.72 -4.78
CA PHE A 234 -10.14 -15.41 -5.07
C PHE A 234 -9.70 -14.87 -6.45
N VAL A 235 -8.40 -14.96 -6.75
CA VAL A 235 -7.85 -14.51 -8.05
C VAL A 235 -8.44 -15.31 -9.21
N ARG A 236 -8.60 -16.64 -9.08
CA ARG A 236 -9.27 -17.45 -10.11
C ARG A 236 -10.74 -17.06 -10.26
N GLY A 237 -11.43 -16.77 -9.16
CA GLY A 237 -12.82 -16.29 -9.18
C GLY A 237 -12.97 -14.95 -9.91
N GLN A 238 -12.20 -13.94 -9.51
CA GLN A 238 -12.21 -12.61 -10.14
C GLN A 238 -11.74 -12.63 -11.59
N GLY A 239 -10.72 -13.42 -11.89
CA GLY A 239 -10.23 -13.62 -13.25
C GLY A 239 -11.29 -14.23 -14.17
N THR A 240 -12.06 -15.20 -13.69
CA THR A 240 -13.16 -15.78 -14.46
C THR A 240 -14.29 -14.77 -14.68
N LEU A 241 -14.58 -13.94 -13.68
CA LEU A 241 -15.57 -12.85 -13.76
C LEU A 241 -15.21 -11.80 -14.83
N CYS A 242 -13.97 -11.32 -14.84
CA CYS A 242 -13.49 -10.37 -15.86
C CYS A 242 -13.45 -10.93 -17.28
N LEU A 243 -13.40 -12.26 -17.44
CA LEU A 243 -13.35 -12.91 -18.75
C LEU A 243 -14.76 -13.16 -19.31
N VAL A 244 -15.76 -13.22 -18.43
CA VAL A 244 -17.18 -13.40 -18.78
C VAL A 244 -17.87 -12.05 -19.06
N LEU A 245 -17.38 -10.96 -18.47
CA LEU A 245 -17.83 -9.58 -18.69
C LEU A 245 -17.17 -8.96 -19.93
#